data_AF-A0A9W7YDM0-F1
#
_entry.id   AF-A0A9W7YDM0-F1
#
_cell.length_a   1.000
_cell.length_b   1.000
_cell.length_c   1.000
_cell.angle_alpha   90.00
_cell.angle_beta   90.00
_cell.angle_gamma   90.00
#
_symmetry.space_group_name_H-M   'P 1'
#
loop_
_entity.id
_entity.type
_entity.pdbx_description
1 polymer ?
#
loop_
_entity_poly.entity_id
_entity_poly.type
_entity_poly.pdbx_seq_one_letter_code
_entity_poly.pdbx_strand_id
1 'polypeptide(L)' 'MRVDGVLALAMLLAGMAPVLGKSLVIGYYPSWKKQYMDKIDFTKYTHINMAFAIPA' A
#
# COMPACT_ATOMS: atom_id res chain seq x y z
N MET A 1 -28.32 27.97 10.17
CA MET A 1 -27.71 28.28 8.86
C MET A 1 -26.19 28.27 8.84
N ARG A 2 -25.45 28.85 9.81
CA ARG A 2 -23.96 28.81 9.79
C ARG A 2 -23.35 27.48 10.24
N VAL A 3 -24.01 26.74 11.12
CA VAL A 3 -23.48 25.48 11.70
C VAL A 3 -23.68 24.29 10.75
N ASP A 4 -24.75 24.33 9.96
CA ASP A 4 -25.19 23.25 9.08
C ASP A 4 -24.20 23.00 7.93
N GLY A 5 -23.62 24.07 7.38
CA GLY A 5 -22.63 23.98 6.30
C GLY A 5 -21.27 23.45 6.75
N VAL A 6 -20.85 23.80 7.98
CA VAL A 6 -19.57 23.33 8.55
C VAL A 6 -19.65 21.84 8.90
N LEU A 7 -20.80 21.41 9.45
CA LEU A 7 -21.03 20.00 9.78
C LEU A 7 -21.07 19.13 8.51
N ALA A 8 -21.73 19.59 7.45
CA ALA A 8 -21.76 18.88 6.18
C ALA A 8 -20.37 18.71 5.54
N LEU A 9 -19.53 19.77 5.58
CA LEU A 9 -18.16 19.71 5.08
C LEU A 9 -17.29 18.75 5.89
N ALA A 10 -17.43 18.75 7.23
CA ALA A 10 -16.68 17.84 8.09
C ALA A 10 -17.04 16.36 7.84
N MET A 11 -18.32 16.06 7.60
CA MET A 11 -18.77 14.71 7.26
C MET A 11 -18.25 14.25 5.89
N LEU A 12 -18.22 15.14 4.89
CA LEU A 12 -17.65 14.84 3.58
C LEU A 12 -16.15 14.54 3.67
N LEU A 13 -15.39 15.35 4.40
CA LEU A 13 -13.95 15.16 4.57
C LEU A 13 -13.63 13.88 5.37
N ALA A 14 -14.41 13.57 6.40
CA ALA A 14 -14.26 12.33 7.16
C ALA A 14 -14.57 11.08 6.32
N GLY A 15 -15.55 11.16 5.42
CA GLY A 15 -15.89 10.07 4.48
C GLY A 15 -14.81 9.82 3.42
N MET A 16 -14.00 10.82 3.07
CA MET A 16 -12.91 10.69 2.09
C MET A 16 -11.58 10.24 2.72
N ALA A 17 -11.38 10.41 4.02
CA ALA A 17 -10.18 9.98 4.73
C ALA A 17 -9.77 8.50 4.49
N PRO A 18 -10.68 7.50 4.51
CA PRO A 18 -10.30 6.11 4.23
C PRO A 18 -9.94 5.86 2.75
N VAL A 19 -10.37 6.72 1.82
CA VAL A 19 -10.02 6.63 0.39
C VAL A 19 -8.64 7.23 0.10
N LEU A 20 -8.13 8.11 0.97
CA LEU A 20 -6.80 8.70 0.84
C LEU A 20 -5.66 7.76 1.29
N GLY A 21 -5.99 6.63 1.93
CA GLY A 21 -5.02 5.59 2.22
C GLY A 21 -4.53 4.93 0.93
N LYS A 22 -3.25 5.06 0.60
CA LYS A 22 -2.66 4.35 -0.55
C LYS A 22 -2.83 2.83 -0.34
N SER A 23 -3.44 2.15 -1.31
CA SER A 23 -3.59 0.69 -1.29
C SER A 23 -2.23 0.02 -1.09
N LEU A 24 -2.13 -0.85 -0.09
CA LEU A 24 -0.91 -1.60 0.19
C LEU A 24 -0.87 -2.87 -0.66
N VAL A 25 0.19 -3.04 -1.44
CA VAL A 25 0.44 -4.24 -2.23
C VAL A 25 1.77 -4.84 -1.76
N ILE A 26 1.69 -5.95 -1.03
CA ILE A 26 2.84 -6.59 -0.40
C ILE A 26 3.21 -7.85 -1.19
N GLY A 27 4.43 -7.87 -1.73
CA GLY A 27 5.01 -9.04 -2.38
C GLY A 27 5.89 -9.85 -1.42
N TYR A 28 6.05 -11.15 -1.68
CA TYR A 28 7.03 -12.00 -1.02
C TYR A 28 8.05 -12.49 -2.05
N TYR A 29 9.32 -12.17 -1.84
CA TYR A 29 10.40 -12.56 -2.75
C TYR A 29 11.25 -13.68 -2.16
N PRO A 30 11.22 -14.90 -2.74
CA PRO A 30 12.00 -16.04 -2.26
C PRO A 30 13.50 -15.90 -2.55
N SER A 31 14.34 -16.03 -1.51
CA SER A 31 15.80 -15.86 -1.58
C SER A 31 16.52 -16.90 -2.45
N TRP A 32 15.90 -18.06 -2.70
CA TRP A 32 16.41 -19.12 -3.60
C TRP A 32 15.99 -18.95 -5.07
N LYS A 33 15.30 -17.86 -5.41
CA LYS A 33 14.82 -17.55 -6.77
C LYS A 33 15.54 -16.34 -7.37
N LYS A 34 16.81 -16.11 -6.99
CA LYS A 34 17.64 -14.97 -7.43
C LYS A 34 17.69 -14.78 -8.95
N GLN A 35 17.69 -15.88 -9.69
CA GLN A 35 17.71 -15.90 -11.15
C GLN A 35 16.48 -15.26 -11.84
N TYR A 36 15.42 -14.94 -11.09
CA TYR A 36 14.21 -14.33 -11.64
C TYR A 36 14.02 -12.87 -11.20
N MET A 37 14.99 -12.28 -10.50
CA MET A 37 14.87 -10.91 -9.97
C MET A 37 14.66 -9.87 -11.06
N ASP A 38 15.26 -10.09 -12.24
CA ASP A 38 15.14 -9.26 -13.44
C ASP A 38 13.75 -9.35 -14.11
N LYS A 39 12.96 -10.37 -13.76
CA LYS A 39 11.60 -10.58 -14.28
C LYS A 39 10.51 -9.98 -13.40
N ILE A 40 10.87 -9.44 -12.23
CA ILE A 40 9.92 -8.85 -11.29
C ILE A 40 9.72 -7.37 -11.62
N ASP A 41 8.48 -6.98 -11.87
CA ASP A 41 8.10 -5.58 -11.97
C ASP A 41 7.86 -5.00 -10.57
N PHE A 42 8.92 -4.42 -10.01
CA PHE A 42 8.92 -3.82 -8.68
C PHE A 42 7.99 -2.60 -8.55
N THR A 43 7.56 -1.99 -9.65
CA THR A 43 6.70 -0.79 -9.63
C THR A 43 5.26 -1.10 -9.19
N LYS A 44 4.86 -2.37 -9.21
CA LYS A 44 3.52 -2.83 -8.82
C LYS A 44 3.33 -3.04 -7.32
N TYR A 45 4.41 -3.00 -6.55
CA TYR A 45 4.38 -3.30 -5.12
C TYR A 45 4.66 -2.05 -4.30
N THR A 46 3.97 -1.92 -3.17
CA THR A 46 4.33 -0.88 -2.18
C THR A 46 5.41 -1.38 -1.23
N HIS A 47 5.44 -2.69 -0.96
CA HIS A 47 6.44 -3.33 -0.09
C HIS A 47 6.76 -4.73 -0.62
N ILE A 48 7.99 -5.20 -0.36
CA ILE A 48 8.40 -6.57 -0.64
C ILE A 48 9.13 -7.14 0.57
N ASN A 49 8.63 -8.27 1.06
CA ASN A 49 9.28 -9.05 2.10
C ASN A 49 10.23 -10.06 1.44
N MET A 50 11.52 -10.00 1.80
CA MET A 50 12.43 -11.08 1.46
C MET A 50 12.13 -12.30 2.34
N ALA A 51 11.87 -13.44 1.71
CA ALA A 51 11.58 -14.69 2.40
C ALA A 51 12.47 -15.83 1.90
N PHE A 52 12.95 -16.74 2.72
CA PHE A 52 13.31 -16.55 4.12
C PHE A 52 14.76 -16.07 4.19
N ALA A 53 15.17 -15.56 5.35
CA ALA A 53 16.57 -15.35 5.68
C ALA A 53 17.26 -16.72 5.86
N ILE A 54 17.36 -17.48 4.78
CA ILE A 54 18.13 -18.73 4.69
C ILE A 54 19.52 -18.30 4.24
N PRO A 55 20.58 -18.61 5.01
CA PRO A 55 21.95 -18.42 4.55
C PRO A 55 22.14 -19.11 3.20
N ALA A 56 22.78 -18.42 2.26
CA ALA A 56 23.21 -19.04 1.00
C ALA A 56 24.40 -19.97 1.25
#